data_AF-A0A934L754-F1
#
_entry.id   AF-A0A934L754-F1
#
_cell.length_a   1.000
_cell.length_b   1.000
_cell.length_c   1.000
_cell.angle_alpha   90.00
_cell.angle_beta   90.00
_cell.angle_gamma   90.00
#
_symmetry.space_group_name_H-M   'P 1'
#
loop_
_entity.id
_entity.type
_entity.pdbx_description
1 polymer ?
#
loop_
_entity_poly.entity_id
_entity_poly.type
_entity_poly.pdbx_seq_one_letter_code
_entity_poly.pdbx_strand_id
1 'polypeptide(L)'
;MAGPNDREAANQHDGSERRSRPHLREIFEQAYLVAYPMLSSEQSLSNPGSAHFLRVVLHDNFPNLHLQDVAILSVAIERVYRERCKEISP
;
A
#
# COMPACT_ATOMS: atom_id res chain seq x y z
N MET A 1 16.88 -48.42 10.03
CA MET A 1 17.36 -47.34 9.16
C MET A 1 16.59 -46.07 9.50
N ALA A 2 17.25 -45.08 10.12
CA ALA A 2 16.70 -43.73 10.35
C ALA A 2 16.52 -43.04 8.99
N GLY A 3 15.37 -42.49 8.60
CA GLY A 3 14.71 -41.24 9.05
C GLY A 3 14.80 -40.21 7.90
N PRO A 4 14.15 -39.03 7.91
CA PRO A 4 12.88 -38.63 8.52
C PRO A 4 11.98 -37.74 7.59
N ASN A 5 10.72 -37.52 8.00
CA ASN A 5 9.91 -36.30 7.83
C ASN A 5 9.95 -35.52 6.49
N ASP A 6 8.92 -35.69 5.65
CA ASP A 6 8.38 -34.63 4.80
C ASP A 6 7.54 -33.65 5.65
N ARG A 7 8.18 -33.00 6.62
CA ARG A 7 7.73 -31.71 7.15
C ARG A 7 8.56 -30.66 6.42
N GLU A 8 7.98 -29.50 6.14
CA GLU A 8 8.64 -28.36 5.50
C GLU A 8 8.59 -28.38 3.96
N ALA A 9 7.38 -28.51 3.40
CA ALA A 9 7.05 -27.70 2.22
C ALA A 9 7.06 -26.22 2.65
N ALA A 10 8.28 -25.71 2.63
CA ALA A 10 8.75 -24.37 2.90
C ALA A 10 7.70 -23.26 2.68
N ASN A 11 7.22 -22.81 3.83
CA ASN A 11 6.87 -21.43 4.19
C ASN A 11 7.87 -20.37 3.66
N GLN A 12 7.97 -20.17 2.33
CA GLN A 12 8.96 -19.28 1.71
C GLN A 12 8.40 -18.23 0.76
N HIS A 13 7.14 -17.83 0.90
CA HIS A 13 6.59 -16.71 0.13
C HIS A 13 5.75 -15.79 1.04
N ASP A 14 6.38 -14.99 1.90
CA ASP A 14 5.77 -13.70 2.32
C ASP A 14 6.72 -12.70 3.02
N GLY A 15 8.03 -12.97 3.10
CA GLY A 15 8.97 -12.09 3.82
C GLY A 15 9.74 -11.11 2.94
N SER A 16 10.15 -11.53 1.74
CA SER A 16 11.12 -10.79 0.92
C SER A 16 10.49 -9.81 -0.07
N GLU A 17 9.30 -10.10 -0.64
CA GLU A 17 8.68 -9.19 -1.61
C GLU A 17 8.27 -7.84 -1.02
N ARG A 18 7.99 -7.80 0.29
CA ARG A 18 7.67 -6.56 1.01
C ARG A 18 8.83 -5.56 1.05
N ARG A 19 10.07 -6.01 0.82
CA ARG A 19 11.29 -5.17 0.80
C ARG A 19 11.87 -4.95 -0.61
N SER A 20 11.29 -5.57 -1.65
CA SER A 20 11.91 -5.63 -2.98
C SER A 20 11.56 -4.47 -3.91
N ARG A 21 10.88 -3.41 -3.43
CA ARG A 21 10.45 -2.28 -4.28
C ARG A 21 10.95 -0.94 -3.72
N PRO A 22 12.28 -0.69 -3.74
CA PRO A 22 12.86 0.57 -3.23
C PRO A 22 12.29 1.79 -3.96
N HIS A 23 12.00 1.65 -5.27
CA HIS A 23 11.39 2.71 -6.06
C HIS A 23 10.04 3.16 -5.50
N LEU A 24 9.20 2.23 -5.01
CA LEU A 24 7.92 2.58 -4.40
C LEU A 24 8.10 3.35 -3.09
N ARG A 25 9.15 3.07 -2.34
CA ARG A 25 9.45 3.79 -1.11
C ARG A 25 9.86 5.23 -1.38
N GLU A 26 10.66 5.45 -2.43
CA GLU A 26 11.11 6.79 -2.84
C GLU A 26 9.94 7.67 -3.26
N ILE A 27 8.99 7.12 -4.01
CA ILE A 27 7.82 7.88 -4.45
C ILE A 27 6.69 7.89 -3.42
N PHE A 28 6.74 7.05 -2.38
CA PHE A 28 5.65 6.91 -1.41
C PHE A 28 5.33 8.24 -0.75
N GLU A 29 6.34 9.00 -0.32
CA GLU A 29 6.12 10.28 0.35
C GLU A 29 5.45 11.30 -0.58
N GLN A 30 5.90 11.38 -1.83
CA GLN A 30 5.29 12.24 -2.85
C GLN A 30 3.85 11.80 -3.16
N ALA A 31 3.65 10.51 -3.37
CA ALA A 31 2.34 9.92 -3.62
C ALA A 31 1.38 10.14 -2.45
N TYR A 32 1.89 10.06 -1.21
CA TYR A 32 1.13 10.34 0.00
C TYR A 32 0.70 11.81 0.07
N LEU A 33 1.59 12.76 -0.25
CA LEU A 33 1.25 14.19 -0.29
C LEU A 33 0.19 14.52 -1.34
N VAL A 34 0.28 13.89 -2.52
CA VAL A 34 -0.72 14.03 -3.58
C VAL A 34 -2.08 13.45 -3.16
N ALA A 35 -2.06 12.31 -2.48
CA ALA A 35 -3.26 11.64 -1.99
C ALA A 35 -3.88 12.32 -0.75
N TYR A 36 -3.08 13.06 0.02
CA TYR A 36 -3.47 13.60 1.32
C TYR A 36 -4.74 14.48 1.29
N PRO A 37 -4.93 15.42 0.34
CA PRO A 37 -6.16 16.22 0.26
C PRO A 37 -7.42 15.37 0.05
N MET A 38 -7.31 14.25 -0.65
CA MET A 38 -8.41 13.32 -0.82
C MET A 38 -8.71 12.57 0.47
N LEU A 39 -7.68 12.05 1.13
CA LEU A 39 -7.80 11.27 2.36
C LEU A 39 -8.29 12.10 3.55
N SER A 40 -7.83 13.35 3.64
CA SER A 40 -8.25 14.34 4.65
C SER A 40 -9.68 14.84 4.46
N SER A 41 -10.30 14.57 3.31
CA SER A 41 -11.70 14.91 3.10
C SER A 41 -12.59 13.94 3.87
N GLU A 42 -13.45 14.46 4.75
CA GLU A 42 -14.40 13.72 5.59
C GLU A 42 -15.25 12.69 4.81
N GLN A 43 -15.43 12.92 3.50
CA GLN A 43 -16.20 12.03 2.61
C GLN A 43 -15.42 10.82 2.09
N SER A 44 -14.08 10.83 2.14
CA SER A 44 -13.23 9.80 1.51
C SER A 44 -13.12 8.52 2.34
N LEU A 45 -13.21 8.63 3.67
CA LEU A 45 -12.95 7.52 4.60
C LEU A 45 -14.04 6.43 4.61
N SER A 46 -15.25 6.79 4.19
CA SER A 46 -16.47 5.97 4.27
C SER A 46 -17.03 5.56 2.90
N ASN A 47 -16.47 6.05 1.79
CA ASN A 47 -17.00 5.78 0.46
C ASN A 47 -16.18 4.71 -0.27
N PRO A 48 -16.76 3.56 -0.66
CA PRO A 48 -16.06 2.52 -1.42
C PRO A 48 -15.52 3.00 -2.78
N GLY A 49 -15.97 4.15 -3.30
CA GLY A 49 -15.41 4.79 -4.49
C GLY A 49 -14.06 5.49 -4.29
N SER A 50 -13.65 5.78 -3.05
CA SER A 50 -12.42 6.55 -2.78
C SER A 50 -11.15 5.82 -3.21
N ALA A 51 -11.13 4.49 -3.11
CA ALA A 51 -10.01 3.67 -3.56
C ALA A 51 -9.78 3.76 -5.08
N HIS A 52 -10.86 3.84 -5.87
CA HIS A 52 -10.74 4.00 -7.32
C HIS A 52 -10.21 5.40 -7.67
N PHE A 53 -10.75 6.44 -7.03
CA PHE A 53 -10.28 7.81 -7.23
C PHE A 53 -8.82 7.98 -6.84
N LEU A 54 -8.40 7.39 -5.72
CA LEU A 54 -7.01 7.39 -5.27
C LEU A 54 -6.08 6.78 -6.33
N ARG A 55 -6.46 5.65 -6.92
CA ARG A 55 -5.68 5.04 -8.01
C ARG A 55 -5.62 5.92 -9.26
N VAL A 56 -6.71 6.59 -9.61
CA VAL A 56 -6.74 7.51 -10.77
C VAL A 56 -5.79 8.68 -10.53
N VAL A 57 -5.87 9.32 -9.36
CA VAL A 57 -5.00 10.44 -8.99
C VAL A 57 -3.51 10.03 -8.97
N LEU A 58 -3.21 8.86 -8.40
CA LEU A 58 -1.84 8.34 -8.40
C LEU A 58 -1.35 8.02 -9.81
N HIS A 59 -2.18 7.43 -10.67
CA HIS A 59 -1.80 7.17 -12.05
C HIS A 59 -1.61 8.47 -12.86
N ASP A 60 -2.42 9.50 -12.62
CA ASP A 60 -2.31 10.80 -13.28
C ASP A 60 -1.01 11.55 -12.90
N ASN A 61 -0.61 11.48 -11.63
CA ASN A 61 0.62 12.10 -11.14
C ASN A 61 1.87 11.26 -11.41
N PHE A 62 1.72 9.94 -11.56
CA PHE A 62 2.81 9.00 -11.80
C PHE A 62 2.50 8.09 -12.99
N PRO A 63 2.43 8.63 -14.23
CA PRO A 63 2.03 7.86 -15.42
C PRO A 63 3.02 6.76 -15.80
N ASN A 64 4.26 6.83 -15.28
CA ASN A 64 5.30 5.82 -15.49
C ASN A 64 5.18 4.62 -14.55
N LEU A 65 4.26 4.66 -13.56
CA LEU A 65 4.05 3.54 -12.66
C LEU A 65 3.18 2.48 -13.28
N HIS A 66 3.55 1.23 -13.01
CA HIS A 66 2.72 0.11 -13.38
C HIS A 66 1.41 0.12 -12.58
N LEU A 67 0.31 -0.31 -13.18
CA LEU A 67 -1.00 -0.39 -12.51
C LEU A 67 -0.97 -1.17 -11.19
N GLN A 68 -0.14 -2.21 -11.13
CA GLN A 68 0.08 -2.99 -9.90
C GLN A 68 0.77 -2.16 -8.79
N ASP A 69 1.74 -1.33 -9.16
CA ASP A 69 2.45 -0.45 -8.23
C ASP A 69 1.52 0.65 -7.70
N VAL A 70 0.68 1.23 -8.57
CA VAL A 70 -0.37 2.16 -8.19
C VAL A 70 -1.36 1.52 -7.21
N ALA A 71 -1.76 0.27 -7.45
CA ALA A 71 -2.64 -0.47 -6.55
C ALA A 71 -1.99 -0.68 -5.17
N ILE A 72 -0.71 -1.07 -5.13
CA ILE A 72 0.05 -1.25 -3.88
C ILE A 72 0.16 0.07 -3.11
N LEU A 73 0.52 1.16 -3.79
CA LEU A 73 0.61 2.49 -3.18
C LEU A 73 -0.73 2.95 -2.62
N SER A 74 -1.83 2.75 -3.36
CA SER A 74 -3.16 3.16 -2.90
C SER A 74 -3.52 2.52 -1.54
N VAL A 75 -3.26 1.21 -1.39
CA VAL A 75 -3.52 0.49 -0.14
C VAL A 75 -2.57 0.92 0.97
N ALA A 76 -1.28 1.10 0.66
CA ALA A 76 -0.27 1.51 1.63
C ALA A 76 -0.56 2.92 2.19
N ILE A 77 -0.90 3.87 1.33
CA ILE A 77 -1.22 5.24 1.70
C ILE A 77 -2.48 5.27 2.57
N GLU A 78 -3.55 4.57 2.17
CA GLU A 78 -4.79 4.51 2.97
C GLU A 78 -4.52 3.93 4.37
N ARG A 79 -3.74 2.84 4.43
CA ARG A 79 -3.38 2.21 5.70
C ARG A 79 -2.61 3.17 6.60
N VAL A 80 -1.55 3.81 6.10
CA VAL A 80 -0.73 4.76 6.87
C VAL A 80 -1.57 5.95 7.34
N TYR A 81 -2.45 6.45 6.48
CA TYR A 81 -3.36 7.53 6.86
C TYR A 81 -4.31 7.11 7.99
N ARG A 82 -4.95 5.93 7.89
CA ARG A 82 -5.81 5.39 8.95
C ARG A 82 -5.06 5.14 10.25
N GLU A 83 -3.84 4.62 10.18
CA GLU A 83 -2.97 4.42 11.36
C GLU A 83 -2.67 5.75 12.04
N ARG A 84 -2.28 6.79 11.27
CA ARG A 84 -2.04 8.13 11.80
C ARG A 84 -3.30 8.77 12.41
N CYS A 85 -4.46 8.63 11.78
CA CYS A 85 -5.72 9.13 12.35
C CYS A 85 -6.10 8.43 13.65
N LYS A 86 -5.79 7.13 13.79
CA LYS A 86 -6.02 6.38 15.03
C LYS A 86 -5.09 6.82 16.16
N GLU A 87 -3.81 7.07 15.86
CA GLU A 87 -2.83 7.56 16.85
C GLU A 87 -3.14 8.96 17.39
N ILE A 88 -3.93 9.76 16.64
CA ILE A 88 -4.35 11.11 17.04
C ILE A 88 -5.62 11.07 17.92
N SER A 89 -6.25 9.90 18.11
CA SER A 89 -7.37 9.73 19.04
C SER A 89 -6.85 9.25 20.41
N PRO A 90 -6.98 10.05 21.49
CA PRO A 90 -6.58 9.65 22.85
C PRO A 90 -7.46 8.53 23.43
#